data_AF-A0A7V8WYT3-F1
#
_entry.id   AF-A0A7V8WYT3-F1
#
_cell.length_a   1.000
_cell.length_b   1.000
_cell.length_c   1.000
_cell.angle_alpha   90.00
_cell.angle_beta   90.00
_cell.angle_gamma   90.00
#
_symmetry.space_group_name_H-M   'P 1'
#
loop_
_entity.id
_entity.type
_entity.pdbx_description
1 polymer ?
#
loop_
_entity_poly.entity_id
_entity_poly.type
_entity_poly.pdbx_seq_one_letter_code
_entity_poly.pdbx_strand_id
1 'polypeptide(L)'
;MDPSARMLRLLSLLQARSNWTGDQLADRLGVTVRTLRRDVTRLRELGYPVEALSGPAGGYQLAPGGALPPLLFDNDEAMAVALGLRAAAGGALPGFEDAAVAALAKIEQVLPVRLAEQINSVHHATVGLPTTIGESSPVAPDVLVTVAQACRGPERLRFDYVDRDGNVTERHVE
;
A
#
# COMPACT_ATOMS: atom_id res chain seq x y z
N MET A 1 21.87 -9.34 -24.78
CA MET A 1 20.62 -8.96 -24.07
C MET A 1 20.05 -7.72 -24.76
N ASP A 2 18.75 -7.75 -25.09
CA ASP A 2 18.02 -6.60 -25.63
C ASP A 2 18.12 -5.39 -24.67
N PRO A 3 18.33 -4.14 -25.16
CA PRO A 3 18.45 -2.96 -24.31
C PRO A 3 17.28 -2.74 -23.35
N SER A 4 16.04 -3.04 -23.77
CA SER A 4 14.85 -2.87 -22.94
C SER A 4 14.81 -3.90 -21.81
N ALA A 5 15.05 -5.18 -22.13
CA ALA A 5 15.20 -6.24 -21.13
C ALA A 5 16.32 -5.94 -20.12
N ARG A 6 17.43 -5.35 -20.56
CA ARG A 6 18.53 -4.95 -19.68
C ARG A 6 18.15 -3.81 -18.75
N MET A 7 17.37 -2.83 -19.24
CA MET A 7 16.90 -1.71 -18.42
C MET A 7 16.01 -2.20 -17.27
N LEU A 8 15.06 -3.09 -17.58
CA LEU A 8 14.18 -3.70 -16.58
C LEU A 8 14.97 -4.52 -15.56
N ARG A 9 15.96 -5.30 -16.03
CA ARG A 9 16.87 -6.07 -15.17
C ARG A 9 17.66 -5.16 -14.22
N LEU A 10 18.22 -4.05 -14.71
CA LEU A 10 18.94 -3.06 -13.91
C LEU A 10 18.02 -2.45 -12.84
N LEU A 11 16.79 -2.09 -13.20
CA LEU A 11 15.80 -1.55 -12.26
C LEU A 11 15.47 -2.56 -11.16
N SER A 12 15.19 -3.81 -11.51
CA SER A 12 14.91 -4.88 -10.52
C SER A 12 16.09 -5.11 -9.57
N LEU A 13 17.33 -5.03 -10.06
CA LEU A 13 18.52 -5.14 -9.20
C LEU A 13 18.60 -3.97 -8.20
N LEU A 14 18.38 -2.73 -8.66
CA LEU A 14 18.38 -1.53 -7.81
C LEU A 14 17.25 -1.53 -6.77
N GLN A 15 16.12 -2.19 -7.04
CA GLN A 15 15.02 -2.35 -6.08
C GLN A 15 15.27 -3.44 -5.03
N ALA A 16 15.98 -4.52 -5.40
CA ALA A 16 16.20 -5.66 -4.51
C ALA A 16 17.16 -5.37 -3.34
N ARG A 17 18.03 -4.37 -3.45
CA ARG A 17 18.91 -3.94 -2.36
C ARG A 17 19.31 -2.48 -2.50
N SER A 18 19.57 -1.85 -1.36
CA SER A 18 19.79 -0.40 -1.24
C SER A 18 21.13 0.11 -1.77
N ASN A 19 22.16 -0.71 -2.00
CA ASN A 19 23.44 -0.20 -2.52
C ASN A 19 24.16 -1.23 -3.37
N TRP A 20 24.64 -0.84 -4.56
CA TRP A 20 25.39 -1.68 -5.50
C TRP A 20 26.68 -1.04 -5.95
N THR A 21 27.82 -1.73 -5.89
CA THR A 21 29.00 -1.20 -6.60
C THR A 21 28.78 -1.25 -8.11
N GLY A 22 29.41 -0.34 -8.85
CA GLY A 22 29.33 -0.32 -10.31
C GLY A 22 29.78 -1.64 -10.94
N ASP A 23 30.85 -2.24 -10.41
CA ASP A 23 31.39 -3.50 -10.91
C ASP A 23 30.42 -4.67 -10.68
N GLN A 24 29.79 -4.74 -9.49
CA GLN A 24 28.82 -5.80 -9.18
C GLN A 24 27.57 -5.77 -10.06
N LEU A 25 27.12 -4.57 -10.45
CA LEU A 25 26.01 -4.39 -11.38
C LEU A 25 26.43 -4.73 -12.81
N ALA A 26 27.61 -4.27 -13.22
CA ALA A 26 28.18 -4.55 -14.54
C ALA A 26 28.32 -6.07 -14.77
N ASP A 27 28.88 -6.79 -13.80
CA ASP A 27 29.05 -8.24 -13.85
C ASP A 27 27.71 -8.97 -13.94
N ARG A 28 26.72 -8.61 -13.11
CA ARG A 28 25.39 -9.24 -13.10
C ARG A 28 24.60 -9.00 -14.38
N LEU A 29 24.80 -7.84 -15.00
CA LEU A 29 24.16 -7.47 -16.26
C LEU A 29 24.95 -7.97 -17.48
N GLY A 30 26.17 -8.48 -17.28
CA GLY A 30 27.06 -8.91 -18.36
C GLY A 30 27.47 -7.76 -19.27
N VAL A 31 27.68 -6.56 -18.72
CA VAL A 31 28.05 -5.35 -19.47
C VAL A 31 29.25 -4.64 -18.87
N THR A 32 29.83 -3.70 -19.62
CA THR A 32 30.89 -2.84 -19.09
C THR A 32 30.34 -1.77 -18.14
N VAL A 33 31.19 -1.27 -17.24
CA VAL A 33 30.86 -0.12 -16.37
C VAL A 33 30.46 1.13 -17.19
N ARG A 34 31.04 1.32 -18.38
CA ARG A 34 30.65 2.41 -19.31
C ARG A 34 29.22 2.25 -19.80
N THR A 35 28.82 1.03 -20.14
CA THR A 35 27.43 0.72 -20.56
C THR A 35 26.46 0.88 -19.39
N LEU A 36 26.84 0.40 -18.19
CA LEU A 36 26.04 0.59 -16.98
C LEU A 36 25.78 2.08 -16.70
N ARG A 37 26.81 2.93 -16.77
CA ARG A 37 26.67 4.40 -16.60
C ARG A 37 25.63 4.98 -17.56
N ARG A 38 25.66 4.55 -18.83
CA ARG A 38 24.71 5.02 -19.85
C ARG A 38 23.29 4.54 -19.57
N ASP A 39 23.13 3.29 -19.13
CA ASP A 39 21.82 2.72 -18.76
C ASP A 39 21.25 3.41 -17.50
N VAL A 40 22.08 3.75 -16.53
CA VAL A 40 21.70 4.55 -15.35
C VAL A 40 21.24 5.95 -15.73
N THR A 41 21.96 6.64 -16.63
CA THR A 41 21.52 7.94 -17.15
C THR A 41 20.14 7.84 -17.80
N ARG A 42 19.91 6.78 -18.58
CA ARG A 42 18.63 6.55 -19.25
C ARG A 42 17.48 6.29 -18.25
N LEU A 43 17.74 5.56 -17.16
CA LEU A 43 16.77 5.41 -16.07
C LEU A 43 16.44 6.76 -15.41
N ARG A 44 17.43 7.64 -15.21
CA ARG A 44 17.20 8.99 -14.67
C ARG A 44 16.34 9.84 -15.60
N GLU A 45 16.58 9.79 -16.91
CA GLU A 45 15.74 10.47 -17.92
C GLU A 45 14.29 9.97 -17.91
N LEU A 46 14.07 8.71 -17.51
CA LEU A 46 12.74 8.11 -17.34
C LEU A 46 12.10 8.41 -15.97
N GLY A 47 12.73 9.24 -15.13
CA GLY A 47 12.18 9.65 -13.84
C GLY A 47 12.52 8.73 -12.67
N TYR A 48 13.39 7.73 -12.85
CA TYR A 48 13.87 6.91 -11.72
C TYR A 48 15.02 7.61 -10.99
N PRO A 49 14.89 7.91 -9.69
CA PRO A 49 15.91 8.63 -8.95
C PRO A 49 17.04 7.65 -8.59
N VAL A 50 18.06 7.55 -9.45
CA VAL A 50 19.26 6.74 -9.17
C VAL A 50 20.37 7.66 -8.66
N GLU A 51 20.88 7.44 -7.45
CA GLU A 51 22.03 8.14 -6.90
C GLU A 51 23.34 7.40 -7.20
N ALA A 52 24.43 8.16 -7.32
CA ALA A 52 25.78 7.61 -7.37
C ALA A 52 26.52 8.06 -6.12
N LEU A 53 26.87 7.10 -5.25
CA LEU A 53 27.67 7.34 -4.06
C LEU A 53 29.15 7.37 -4.45
N SER A 54 29.86 8.42 -4.03
CA SER A 54 31.31 8.57 -4.25
C SER A 54 32.11 7.89 -3.14
N GLY A 55 33.25 7.27 -3.48
CA GLY A 55 34.19 6.66 -2.53
C GLY A 55 34.73 5.30 -2.98
N PRO A 56 35.65 4.67 -2.22
CA PRO A 56 36.24 3.37 -2.55
C PRO A 56 35.24 2.19 -2.51
N ALA A 57 34.07 2.38 -1.88
CA ALA A 57 32.90 1.49 -1.96
C ALA A 57 31.73 2.12 -2.73
N GLY A 58 32.03 3.09 -3.60
CA GLY A 58 31.05 3.88 -4.35
C GLY A 58 30.18 3.02 -5.26
N GLY A 59 28.93 3.43 -5.41
CA GLY A 59 27.89 2.58 -5.96
C GLY A 59 26.65 3.31 -6.46
N TYR A 60 25.73 2.54 -7.03
CA TYR A 60 24.42 2.99 -7.46
C TYR A 60 23.36 2.51 -6.48
N GLN A 61 22.46 3.42 -6.13
CA GLN A 61 21.28 3.12 -5.34
C GLN A 61 20.05 3.82 -5.91
N LEU A 62 18.87 3.26 -5.70
CA LEU A 62 17.64 4.02 -5.89
C LEU A 62 17.51 4.98 -4.69
N ALA A 63 17.47 6.28 -4.94
CA ALA A 63 17.27 7.27 -3.89
C ALA A 63 15.86 7.09 -3.31
N PRO A 64 15.68 7.17 -1.98
CA PRO A 64 14.36 7.36 -1.41
C PRO A 64 13.88 8.77 -1.75
N GLY A 65 13.15 8.93 -2.87
CA GLY A 65 12.54 10.21 -3.21
C GLY A 65 12.30 10.41 -4.70
N GLY A 66 11.03 10.33 -5.11
CA GLY A 66 10.55 10.75 -6.43
C GLY A 66 9.16 10.19 -6.73
N ALA A 67 8.99 8.90 -6.50
CA ALA A 67 7.71 8.19 -6.51
C ALA A 67 7.87 6.91 -5.68
N LEU A 68 6.77 6.43 -5.08
CA LEU A 68 6.76 5.12 -4.44
C LEU A 68 7.02 4.05 -5.52
N PRO A 69 8.02 3.15 -5.34
CA PRO A 69 8.18 2.00 -6.23
C PRO A 69 6.94 1.08 -6.12
N PRO A 70 6.73 0.14 -7.05
CA PRO A 70 5.64 -0.84 -6.93
C PRO A 70 5.73 -1.56 -5.58
N LEU A 71 4.70 -1.38 -4.75
CA LEU A 71 4.62 -1.98 -3.43
C LEU A 71 3.88 -3.33 -3.54
N LEU A 72 4.45 -4.35 -2.93
CA LEU A 72 3.77 -5.63 -2.74
C LEU A 72 3.04 -5.53 -1.41
N PHE A 73 1.72 -5.43 -1.48
CA PHE A 73 0.86 -5.50 -0.31
C PHE A 73 0.29 -6.91 -0.18
N ASP A 74 0.22 -7.41 1.05
CA ASP A 74 -0.70 -8.50 1.36
C ASP A 74 -2.15 -7.99 1.47
N ASN A 75 -3.08 -8.90 1.75
CA ASN A 75 -4.51 -8.56 1.81
C ASN A 75 -4.84 -7.60 2.96
N ASP A 76 -4.18 -7.76 4.12
CA ASP A 76 -4.46 -6.98 5.32
C ASP A 76 -3.85 -5.57 5.19
N GLU A 77 -2.64 -5.48 4.64
CA GLU A 77 -1.97 -4.22 4.31
C GLU A 77 -2.77 -3.41 3.29
N ALA A 78 -3.24 -4.06 2.22
CA ALA A 78 -4.06 -3.43 1.20
C ALA A 78 -5.41 -2.94 1.76
N MET A 79 -6.04 -3.72 2.65
CA MET A 79 -7.26 -3.33 3.34
C MET A 79 -7.03 -2.09 4.23
N ALA A 80 -5.97 -2.12 5.04
CA ALA A 80 -5.64 -1.03 5.96
C ALA A 80 -5.36 0.28 5.20
N VAL A 81 -4.59 0.22 4.12
CA VAL A 81 -4.30 1.39 3.27
C VAL A 81 -5.57 1.93 2.62
N ALA A 82 -6.42 1.06 2.04
CA ALA A 82 -7.64 1.50 1.38
C ALA A 82 -8.64 2.14 2.36
N LEU A 83 -8.83 1.57 3.55
CA LEU A 83 -9.70 2.12 4.58
C LEU A 83 -9.17 3.46 5.13
N GLY A 84 -7.86 3.56 5.36
CA GLY A 84 -7.22 4.81 5.78
C GLY A 84 -7.38 5.92 4.75
N LEU A 85 -7.21 5.60 3.46
CA LEU A 85 -7.43 6.54 2.36
C LEU A 85 -8.89 6.98 2.24
N ARG A 86 -9.86 6.07 2.44
CA ARG A 86 -11.29 6.44 2.49
C ARG A 86 -11.61 7.36 3.66
N ALA A 87 -11.07 7.08 4.84
CA ALA A 87 -11.25 7.95 6.01
C ALA A 87 -10.67 9.35 5.74
N ALA A 88 -9.46 9.43 5.19
CA ALA A 88 -8.83 10.69 4.81
C ALA A 88 -9.63 11.46 3.74
N ALA A 89 -10.16 10.75 2.72
CA ALA A 89 -11.05 11.33 1.71
C ALA A 89 -12.38 11.84 2.32
N GLY A 90 -12.85 11.23 3.41
CA GLY A 90 -14.00 11.65 4.19
C GLY A 90 -13.73 12.78 5.19
N GLY A 91 -12.54 13.40 5.15
CA GLY A 91 -12.18 14.53 6.02
C GLY A 91 -11.57 14.15 7.37
N ALA A 92 -11.20 12.88 7.59
CA ALA A 92 -10.48 12.50 8.81
C ALA A 92 -9.09 13.15 8.90
N LEU A 93 -8.49 13.49 7.75
CA LEU A 93 -7.22 14.22 7.65
C LEU A 93 -7.45 15.51 6.83
N PRO A 94 -7.71 16.65 7.48
CA PRO A 94 -7.95 17.91 6.79
C PRO A 94 -6.82 18.32 5.86
N GLY A 95 -7.16 18.70 4.62
CA GLY A 95 -6.21 19.15 3.60
C GLY A 95 -5.58 18.04 2.76
N PHE A 96 -5.99 16.78 2.95
CA PHE A 96 -5.54 15.63 2.18
C PHE A 96 -6.67 14.94 1.40
N GLU A 97 -7.87 15.50 1.37
CA GLU A 97 -9.07 14.87 0.81
C GLU A 97 -8.86 14.50 -0.67
N ASP A 98 -8.46 15.46 -1.50
CA ASP A 98 -8.22 15.25 -2.93
C ASP A 98 -7.07 14.27 -3.19
N ALA A 99 -6.00 14.36 -2.40
CA ALA A 99 -4.85 13.47 -2.50
C ALA A 99 -5.24 12.03 -2.11
N ALA A 100 -6.09 11.87 -1.10
CA ALA A 100 -6.59 10.59 -0.65
C ALA A 100 -7.52 9.95 -1.67
N VAL A 101 -8.42 10.72 -2.29
CA VAL A 101 -9.27 10.26 -3.43
C VAL A 101 -8.39 9.78 -4.58
N ALA A 102 -7.38 10.56 -4.96
CA ALA A 102 -6.47 10.21 -6.05
C ALA A 102 -5.64 8.95 -5.74
N ALA A 103 -5.18 8.78 -4.50
CA ALA A 103 -4.45 7.60 -4.07
C ALA A 103 -5.35 6.36 -4.00
N LEU A 104 -6.57 6.50 -3.49
CA LEU A 104 -7.55 5.41 -3.43
C LEU A 104 -7.86 4.88 -4.83
N ALA A 105 -8.08 5.77 -5.80
CA ALA A 105 -8.33 5.38 -7.18
C ALA A 105 -7.16 4.57 -7.79
N LYS A 106 -5.91 4.89 -7.43
CA LYS A 106 -4.73 4.12 -7.87
C LYS A 106 -4.66 2.74 -7.22
N ILE A 107 -5.05 2.62 -5.95
CA ILE A 107 -5.11 1.35 -5.23
C ILE A 107 -6.23 0.46 -5.81
N GLU A 108 -7.44 1.01 -6.03
CA GLU A 108 -8.57 0.26 -6.57
C GLU A 108 -8.30 -0.33 -7.96
N GLN A 109 -7.44 0.29 -8.77
CA GLN A 109 -7.04 -0.24 -10.09
C GLN A 109 -6.21 -1.53 -10.01
N VAL A 110 -5.53 -1.79 -8.90
CA VAL A 110 -4.63 -2.95 -8.73
C VAL A 110 -5.17 -3.98 -7.74
N LEU A 111 -6.28 -3.69 -7.06
CA LEU A 111 -6.89 -4.61 -6.10
C LEU A 111 -7.58 -5.80 -6.80
N PRO A 112 -7.43 -7.02 -6.27
CA PRO A 112 -8.29 -8.13 -6.66
C PRO A 112 -9.76 -7.82 -6.37
N VAL A 113 -10.66 -8.25 -7.27
CA VAL A 113 -12.12 -7.96 -7.19
C VAL A 113 -12.70 -8.26 -5.82
N ARG A 114 -12.37 -9.42 -5.24
CA ARG A 114 -12.82 -9.82 -3.90
C ARG A 114 -12.46 -8.79 -2.82
N LEU A 115 -11.24 -8.23 -2.88
CA LEU A 115 -10.76 -7.29 -1.87
C LEU A 115 -11.42 -5.91 -2.04
N ALA A 116 -11.61 -5.48 -3.29
CA ALA A 116 -12.37 -4.27 -3.61
C ALA A 116 -13.83 -4.35 -3.12
N GLU A 117 -14.48 -5.51 -3.28
CA GLU A 117 -15.85 -5.74 -2.78
C GLU A 117 -15.93 -5.64 -1.25
N GLN A 118 -14.95 -6.18 -0.53
CA GLN A 118 -14.86 -6.12 0.94
C GLN A 118 -14.62 -4.69 1.45
N ILE A 119 -13.72 -3.94 0.82
CA ILE A 119 -13.49 -2.53 1.16
C ILE A 119 -14.79 -1.73 0.97
N ASN A 120 -15.48 -1.96 -0.15
CA ASN A 120 -16.70 -1.25 -0.45
C ASN A 120 -17.84 -1.65 0.52
N SER A 121 -17.88 -2.88 1.04
CA SER A 121 -18.89 -3.25 2.05
C SER A 121 -18.66 -2.49 3.33
N VAL A 122 -17.41 -2.44 3.82
CA VAL A 122 -17.05 -1.69 5.03
C VAL A 122 -17.43 -0.23 4.86
N HIS A 123 -17.06 0.39 3.74
CA HIS A 123 -17.39 1.79 3.52
C HIS A 123 -18.90 2.09 3.58
N HIS A 124 -19.72 1.31 2.87
CA HIS A 124 -21.16 1.53 2.85
C HIS A 124 -21.83 1.27 4.20
N ALA A 125 -21.28 0.37 5.02
CA ALA A 125 -21.81 0.03 6.33
C ALA A 125 -21.33 0.95 7.45
N THR A 126 -20.37 1.84 7.19
CA THR A 126 -19.76 2.71 8.22
C THR A 126 -19.99 4.18 7.95
N VAL A 127 -20.24 4.94 9.01
CA VAL A 127 -20.22 6.41 9.00
C VAL A 127 -19.16 6.86 10.00
N GLY A 128 -18.30 7.80 9.58
CA GLY A 128 -17.32 8.41 10.47
C GLY A 128 -18.01 9.25 11.54
N LEU A 129 -17.80 8.91 12.81
CA LEU A 129 -18.24 9.73 13.93
C LEU A 129 -17.07 10.61 14.41
N PRO A 130 -17.31 11.87 14.78
CA PRO A 130 -16.31 12.68 15.46
C PRO A 130 -16.07 12.11 16.85
N THR A 131 -15.04 11.27 16.99
CA THR A 131 -14.62 10.68 18.26
C THR A 131 -13.43 11.43 18.84
N THR A 132 -13.46 11.68 20.15
CA THR A 132 -12.29 12.07 20.93
C THR A 132 -11.28 10.92 20.93
N ILE A 133 -10.02 11.19 20.57
CA ILE A 133 -8.96 10.18 20.57
C ILE A 133 -8.82 9.62 22.00
N GLY A 134 -9.10 8.32 22.18
CA GLY A 134 -8.95 7.60 23.45
C GLY A 134 -10.22 6.98 24.06
N GLU A 135 -11.40 7.25 23.49
CA GLU A 135 -12.68 6.72 24.02
C GLU A 135 -13.19 5.46 23.29
N SER A 136 -12.57 5.06 22.18
CA SER A 136 -12.97 3.88 21.41
C SER A 136 -12.12 2.66 21.74
N SER A 137 -12.80 1.55 22.08
CA SER A 137 -12.15 0.25 22.17
C SER A 137 -11.79 -0.23 20.75
N PRO A 138 -10.57 -0.74 20.50
CA PRO A 138 -10.19 -1.22 19.18
C PRO A 138 -11.08 -2.41 18.78
N VAL A 139 -11.66 -2.32 17.58
CA VAL A 139 -12.45 -3.41 16.99
C VAL A 139 -11.55 -4.18 16.02
N ALA A 140 -11.61 -5.51 16.07
CA ALA A 140 -10.85 -6.36 15.17
C ALA A 140 -11.34 -6.18 13.70
N PRO A 141 -10.44 -6.11 12.70
CA PRO A 141 -10.82 -5.84 11.31
C PRO A 141 -11.77 -6.88 10.71
N ASP A 142 -11.60 -8.15 11.06
CA ASP A 142 -12.43 -9.27 10.64
C ASP A 142 -13.89 -9.12 11.11
N VAL A 143 -14.10 -8.64 12.33
CA VAL A 143 -15.43 -8.33 12.87
C VAL A 143 -16.09 -7.22 12.06
N LEU A 144 -15.36 -6.14 11.77
CA LEU A 144 -15.87 -5.03 10.96
C LEU A 144 -16.26 -5.49 9.55
N VAL A 145 -15.40 -6.28 8.89
CA VAL A 145 -15.68 -6.84 7.56
C VAL A 145 -16.92 -7.75 7.60
N THR A 146 -17.05 -8.60 8.62
CA THR A 146 -18.19 -9.50 8.79
C THR A 146 -19.50 -8.73 8.95
N VAL A 147 -19.53 -7.74 9.84
CA VAL A 147 -20.73 -6.91 10.06
C VAL A 147 -21.09 -6.14 8.80
N ALA A 148 -20.09 -5.56 8.14
CA ALA A 148 -20.31 -4.78 6.92
C ALA A 148 -20.82 -5.60 5.74
N GLN A 149 -20.38 -6.86 5.62
CA GLN A 149 -20.90 -7.80 4.64
C GLN A 149 -22.36 -8.15 4.92
N ALA A 150 -22.71 -8.42 6.17
CA ALA A 150 -24.08 -8.72 6.57
C ALA A 150 -25.04 -7.56 6.25
N CYS A 151 -24.61 -6.30 6.41
CA CYS A 151 -25.43 -5.12 6.05
C CYS A 151 -25.81 -5.03 4.56
N ARG A 152 -25.18 -5.77 3.65
CA ARG A 152 -25.51 -5.76 2.21
C ARG A 152 -26.63 -6.72 1.82
N GLY A 153 -26.92 -7.72 2.65
CA GLY A 153 -27.87 -8.78 2.34
C GLY A 153 -28.90 -8.97 3.44
N PRO A 154 -29.86 -9.88 3.26
CA PRO A 154 -30.80 -10.28 4.31
C PRO A 154 -30.11 -11.28 5.27
N GLU A 155 -28.95 -10.94 5.78
CA GLU A 155 -28.19 -11.79 6.70
C GLU A 155 -28.48 -11.42 8.15
N ARG A 156 -28.56 -12.44 9.02
CA ARG A 156 -28.71 -12.28 10.46
C ARG A 156 -27.37 -12.45 11.14
N LEU A 157 -27.02 -11.52 12.02
CA LEU A 157 -25.83 -11.63 12.86
C LEU A 157 -26.18 -12.21 14.22
N ARG A 158 -25.33 -13.12 14.71
CA ARG A 158 -25.37 -13.64 16.08
C ARG A 158 -24.10 -13.25 16.81
N PHE A 159 -24.22 -12.66 18.00
CA PHE A 159 -23.09 -12.29 18.82
C PHE A 159 -23.43 -12.27 20.31
N ASP A 160 -22.39 -12.42 21.13
CA ASP A 160 -22.47 -12.21 22.57
C ASP A 160 -22.48 -10.71 22.87
N TYR A 161 -23.43 -10.28 23.69
CA TYR A 161 -23.66 -8.90 24.08
C TYR A 161 -23.54 -8.76 25.59
N VAL A 162 -22.65 -7.88 26.03
CA VAL A 162 -22.51 -7.49 27.44
C VAL A 162 -23.31 -6.21 27.64
N ASP A 163 -24.34 -6.28 28.49
CA ASP A 163 -25.11 -5.08 28.86
C ASP A 163 -24.32 -4.16 29.81
N ARG A 164 -24.89 -2.99 30.12
CA ARG A 164 -24.26 -2.00 31.02
C ARG A 164 -23.98 -2.52 32.43
N ASP A 165 -24.71 -3.55 32.84
CA ASP A 165 -24.68 -4.14 34.18
C ASP A 165 -23.73 -5.37 34.21
N GLY A 166 -23.08 -5.68 33.07
CA GLY A 166 -22.10 -6.76 32.92
C GLY A 166 -22.69 -8.12 32.57
N ASN A 167 -24.00 -8.21 32.30
CA ASN A 167 -24.62 -9.49 31.95
C ASN A 167 -24.33 -9.84 30.50
N VAL A 168 -23.81 -11.05 30.28
CA VAL A 168 -23.58 -11.60 28.93
C VAL A 168 -24.86 -12.27 28.44
N THR A 169 -25.29 -11.89 27.26
CA THR A 169 -26.47 -12.47 26.60
C THR A 169 -26.21 -12.67 25.11
N GLU A 170 -26.79 -13.70 24.52
CA GLU A 170 -26.74 -13.87 23.07
C GLU A 170 -27.78 -12.94 22.40
N ARG A 171 -27.40 -12.35 21.26
CA ARG A 171 -28.27 -11.50 20.45
C ARG A 171 -28.30 -11.98 19.00
N HIS A 172 -29.50 -11.93 18.42
CA HIS A 172 -29.72 -12.04 16.99
C HIS A 172 -30.21 -10.70 16.47
N VAL A 173 -29.53 -10.15 15.47
CA VAL A 173 -29.91 -8.88 14.83
C VAL A 173 -30.01 -9.05 13.32
N GLU A 174 -30.89 -8.25 12.72
CA GLU A 174 -31.08 -8.06 11.27
C GLU A 174 -30.68 -6.64 10.89
#